data_AF-A0A2F0AGE5-F1
#
_entry.id   AF-A0A2F0AGE5-F1
#
_cell.length_a   1.000
_cell.length_b   1.000
_cell.length_c   1.000
_cell.angle_alpha   90.00
_cell.angle_beta   90.00
_cell.angle_gamma   90.00
#
_symmetry.space_group_name_H-M   'P 1'
#
loop_
_entity.id
_entity.type
_entity.pdbx_description
1 polymer ?
#
loop_
_entity_poly.entity_id
_entity_poly.type
_entity_poly.pdbx_seq_one_letter_code
_entity_poly.pdbx_strand_id
1 'polypeptide(L)'
;MQYSKKYIISLSLLFNLFFAQNVIHPGFFGEDLFNYIQNNYQASSTLGYNNARDVMYSEIDLKPGNQLTGVYSGYTITLDLSQDPSTNAYDQGINCEHTWPQSLGAGSEPMKSDMHHLFPTKSNVNSSRGNDPFADIPDINTDKWYRDDYYIETIPNSDIDEYAEKWNPPNQDDERFEPREQQKGDTARAMFYFYTIYENQTTAGFWELQEQQLIDWHFYDLPDQYEINRSNSIASYQGNNNPYVIDPSLVGRIFLIDEGTILGDMNGDSSLDVLDLIVSISYIVGQSDLVYNDVLISDANYDLDLDILDIVILVNSILQ
;
A
#
# COMPACT_ATOMS: atom_id res chain seq x y z
N MET A 1 -52.05 10.99 -12.43
CA MET A 1 -51.32 11.36 -11.21
C MET A 1 -49.84 11.32 -11.55
N GLN A 2 -49.23 12.49 -11.66
CA GLN A 2 -47.85 12.68 -12.11
C GLN A 2 -46.98 12.80 -10.86
N TYR A 3 -46.17 11.78 -10.57
CA TYR A 3 -45.22 11.83 -9.45
C TYR A 3 -43.94 12.52 -9.94
N SER A 4 -43.82 13.80 -9.60
CA SER A 4 -42.56 14.54 -9.67
C SER A 4 -41.62 13.98 -8.59
N LYS A 5 -40.59 13.25 -8.99
CA LYS A 5 -39.42 13.01 -8.14
C LYS A 5 -38.60 14.30 -8.13
N LYS A 6 -38.58 15.01 -7.00
CA LYS A 6 -37.62 16.09 -6.75
C LYS A 6 -36.29 15.44 -6.42
N TYR A 7 -35.31 15.59 -7.31
CA TYR A 7 -33.92 15.33 -6.99
C TYR A 7 -33.44 16.46 -6.07
N ILE A 8 -33.07 16.12 -4.83
CA ILE A 8 -32.36 17.02 -3.94
C ILE A 8 -30.91 16.95 -4.38
N ILE A 9 -30.46 17.95 -5.14
CA ILE A 9 -29.03 18.17 -5.37
C ILE A 9 -28.50 18.78 -4.08
N SER A 10 -27.87 17.96 -3.24
CA SER A 10 -27.09 18.44 -2.10
C SER A 10 -25.82 19.06 -2.66
N LEU A 11 -25.81 20.39 -2.83
CA LEU A 11 -24.59 21.12 -3.14
C LEU A 11 -23.79 21.30 -1.85
N SER A 12 -23.09 20.24 -1.44
CA SER A 12 -22.11 20.29 -0.37
C SER A 12 -20.85 20.96 -0.91
N LEU A 13 -20.78 22.28 -0.84
CA LEU A 13 -19.52 23.02 -1.03
C LEU A 13 -18.62 22.76 0.19
N LEU A 14 -17.99 21.59 0.23
CA LEU A 14 -16.82 21.36 1.04
C LEU A 14 -15.68 22.12 0.36
N PHE A 15 -15.19 23.18 1.01
CA PHE A 15 -13.88 23.73 0.70
C PHE A 15 -12.85 22.68 1.13
N ASN A 16 -12.61 21.68 0.28
CA ASN A 16 -11.41 20.88 0.34
C ASN A 16 -10.27 21.84 -0.04
N LEU A 17 -9.40 22.12 0.94
CA LEU A 17 -8.06 22.59 0.63
C LEU A 17 -7.42 21.44 -0.15
N PHE A 18 -7.48 21.51 -1.48
CA PHE A 18 -6.79 20.59 -2.37
C PHE A 18 -5.30 20.66 -2.03
N PHE A 19 -4.81 19.68 -1.29
CA PHE A 19 -3.41 19.30 -1.44
C PHE A 19 -3.32 18.72 -2.84
N ALA A 20 -2.58 19.39 -3.72
CA ALA A 20 -2.26 18.80 -5.01
C ALA A 20 -1.51 17.49 -4.73
N GLN A 21 -2.10 16.37 -5.09
CA GLN A 21 -1.42 15.08 -5.10
C GLN A 21 -0.18 15.20 -5.99
N ASN A 22 0.95 14.69 -5.52
CA ASN A 22 2.17 14.69 -6.31
C ASN A 22 2.10 13.50 -7.28
N VAL A 23 1.41 13.69 -8.40
CA VAL A 23 1.28 12.67 -9.43
C VAL A 23 2.63 12.42 -10.10
N ILE A 24 3.05 11.16 -10.10
CA ILE A 24 4.34 10.74 -10.66
C ILE A 24 4.12 10.33 -12.12
N HIS A 25 4.85 10.99 -13.01
CA HIS A 25 4.91 10.69 -14.45
C HIS A 25 3.51 10.57 -15.10
N PRO A 26 2.65 11.61 -15.03
CA PRO A 26 1.25 11.54 -15.47
C PRO A 26 1.11 11.16 -16.95
N GLY A 27 0.07 10.39 -17.28
CA GLY A 27 -0.26 9.93 -18.63
C GLY A 27 0.44 8.65 -19.07
N PHE A 28 1.28 8.07 -18.20
CA PHE A 28 1.93 6.78 -18.43
C PHE A 28 1.26 5.68 -17.61
N PHE A 29 1.32 4.44 -18.09
CA PHE A 29 0.70 3.26 -17.51
C PHE A 29 1.58 2.02 -17.75
N GLY A 30 1.29 0.93 -17.06
CA GLY A 30 1.91 -0.37 -17.26
C GLY A 30 3.44 -0.36 -17.14
N GLU A 31 4.09 -1.12 -18.02
CA GLU A 31 5.52 -1.41 -18.00
C GLU A 31 6.41 -0.16 -18.13
N ASP A 32 6.01 0.82 -18.94
CA ASP A 32 6.73 2.10 -19.08
C ASP A 32 6.80 2.84 -17.74
N LEU A 33 5.66 2.88 -17.03
CA LEU A 33 5.60 3.52 -15.72
C LEU A 33 6.33 2.70 -14.65
N PHE A 34 6.20 1.37 -14.68
CA PHE A 34 6.95 0.47 -13.79
C PHE A 34 8.46 0.72 -13.91
N ASN A 35 8.99 0.74 -15.14
CA ASN A 35 10.39 1.01 -15.42
C ASN A 35 10.81 2.42 -15.01
N TYR A 36 9.95 3.42 -15.20
CA TYR A 36 10.23 4.77 -14.72
C TYR A 36 10.39 4.79 -13.19
N ILE A 37 9.50 4.14 -12.46
CA ILE A 37 9.57 4.06 -10.99
C ILE A 37 10.84 3.33 -10.54
N GLN A 38 11.11 2.15 -11.11
CA GLN A 38 12.30 1.36 -10.80
C GLN A 38 13.60 2.16 -10.95
N ASN A 39 13.73 2.95 -12.02
CA ASN A 39 14.94 3.72 -12.32
C ASN A 39 15.11 5.00 -11.48
N ASN A 40 14.03 5.53 -10.89
CA ASN A 40 14.05 6.86 -10.24
C ASN A 40 13.80 6.84 -8.74
N TYR A 41 13.26 5.75 -8.18
CA TYR A 41 12.86 5.67 -6.77
C TYR A 41 13.66 4.67 -5.94
N GLN A 42 14.69 4.06 -6.52
CA GLN A 42 15.62 3.24 -5.73
C GLN A 42 16.39 4.10 -4.73
N ALA A 43 16.60 3.57 -3.51
CA ALA A 43 17.43 4.19 -2.50
C ALA A 43 18.82 4.57 -3.03
N SER A 44 19.19 5.85 -2.85
CA SER A 44 20.48 6.38 -3.26
C SER A 44 21.64 5.86 -2.39
N SER A 45 21.33 5.55 -1.14
CA SER A 45 22.22 4.90 -0.19
C SER A 45 21.39 4.26 0.93
N THR A 46 21.96 3.26 1.61
CA THR A 46 21.36 2.69 2.82
C THR A 46 22.33 2.82 4.00
N LEU A 47 21.78 2.86 5.22
CA LEU A 47 22.57 3.05 6.45
C LEU A 47 23.33 1.79 6.88
N GLY A 48 23.08 0.66 6.22
CA GLY A 48 23.45 -0.67 6.68
C GLY A 48 22.49 -1.16 7.78
N TYR A 49 22.30 -2.49 7.83
CA TYR A 49 21.18 -3.09 8.56
C TYR A 49 21.04 -2.70 10.04
N ASN A 50 22.13 -2.61 10.81
CA ASN A 50 22.04 -2.24 12.23
C ASN A 50 21.57 -0.79 12.41
N ASN A 51 22.28 0.15 11.76
CA ASN A 51 21.95 1.58 11.85
C ASN A 51 20.56 1.89 11.31
N ALA A 52 20.13 1.22 10.23
CA ALA A 52 18.79 1.38 9.68
C ALA A 52 17.71 1.03 10.72
N ARG A 53 17.87 -0.08 11.44
CA ARG A 53 16.94 -0.44 12.54
C ARG A 53 17.01 0.54 13.70
N ASP A 54 18.21 0.99 14.07
CA ASP A 54 18.35 1.91 15.20
C ASP A 54 17.64 3.25 14.92
N VAL A 55 17.84 3.81 13.73
CA VAL A 55 17.16 5.02 13.27
C VAL A 55 15.65 4.78 13.14
N MET A 56 15.26 3.68 12.51
CA MET A 56 13.85 3.33 12.33
C MET A 56 13.12 3.27 13.67
N TYR A 57 13.69 2.62 14.68
CA TYR A 57 13.03 2.45 15.99
C TYR A 57 13.07 3.68 16.89
N SER A 58 14.10 4.50 16.81
CA SER A 58 14.30 5.63 17.75
C SER A 58 13.91 6.99 17.18
N GLU A 59 13.84 7.13 15.87
CA GLU A 59 13.60 8.42 15.20
C GLU A 59 12.36 8.39 14.29
N ILE A 60 12.11 7.30 13.56
CA ILE A 60 11.04 7.23 12.54
C ILE A 60 9.73 6.68 13.11
N ASP A 61 9.78 5.49 13.73
CA ASP A 61 8.61 4.75 14.22
C ASP A 61 8.35 4.97 15.73
N LEU A 62 9.13 5.84 16.39
CA LEU A 62 9.00 6.14 17.81
C LEU A 62 7.83 7.09 18.08
N LYS A 63 6.85 6.64 18.85
CA LYS A 63 5.67 7.41 19.25
C LYS A 63 5.89 8.16 20.58
N PRO A 64 5.05 9.17 20.91
CA PRO A 64 5.14 9.89 22.18
C PRO A 64 5.20 8.97 23.41
N GLY A 65 6.09 9.33 24.34
CA GLY A 65 6.39 8.49 25.52
C GLY A 65 7.39 7.37 25.25
N ASN A 66 8.21 7.50 24.20
CA ASN A 66 9.18 6.50 23.74
C ASN A 66 8.51 5.15 23.42
N GLN A 67 7.30 5.17 22.87
CA GLN A 67 6.57 3.95 22.57
C GLN A 67 6.94 3.44 21.18
N LEU A 68 7.36 2.18 21.09
CA LEU A 68 7.60 1.49 19.83
C LEU A 68 6.58 0.35 19.71
N THR A 69 5.74 0.41 18.67
CA THR A 69 4.63 -0.54 18.44
C THR A 69 4.97 -1.47 17.29
N GLY A 70 4.85 -2.78 17.51
CA GLY A 70 4.97 -3.78 16.46
C GLY A 70 3.79 -3.76 15.49
N VAL A 71 4.04 -3.84 14.18
CA VAL A 71 3.00 -3.65 13.15
C VAL A 71 1.98 -4.78 13.09
N TYR A 72 2.39 -6.04 13.27
CA TYR A 72 1.45 -7.16 13.16
C TYR A 72 0.57 -7.37 14.39
N SER A 73 1.09 -7.44 15.62
CA SER A 73 0.22 -7.69 16.79
C SER A 73 -0.20 -6.43 17.55
N GLY A 74 0.41 -5.27 17.31
CA GLY A 74 0.19 -4.09 18.14
C GLY A 74 0.98 -4.07 19.45
N TYR A 75 1.78 -5.11 19.72
CA TYR A 75 2.64 -5.18 20.90
C TYR A 75 3.52 -3.93 21.01
N THR A 76 3.39 -3.22 22.12
CA THR A 76 4.07 -1.95 22.34
C THR A 76 5.03 -2.05 23.52
N ILE A 77 6.24 -1.54 23.32
CA ILE A 77 7.28 -1.44 24.34
C ILE A 77 7.63 0.03 24.60
N THR A 78 8.30 0.30 25.72
CA THR A 78 8.92 1.61 25.98
C THR A 78 10.41 1.49 25.75
N LEU A 79 10.92 2.23 24.77
CA LEU A 79 12.32 2.20 24.39
C LEU A 79 13.18 3.00 25.38
N ASP A 80 14.25 2.39 25.89
CA ASP A 80 15.28 3.09 26.66
C ASP A 80 16.31 3.71 25.71
N LEU A 81 16.14 4.99 25.40
CA LEU A 81 17.00 5.75 24.48
C LEU A 81 18.42 5.99 25.01
N SER A 82 18.75 5.54 26.23
CA SER A 82 20.13 5.52 26.72
C SER A 82 20.92 4.27 26.29
N GLN A 83 20.22 3.27 25.74
CA GLN A 83 20.78 2.04 25.20
C GLN A 83 20.76 2.06 23.67
N ASP A 84 21.43 1.07 23.07
CA ASP A 84 21.33 0.80 21.64
C ASP A 84 19.87 0.44 21.28
N PRO A 85 19.21 1.20 20.38
CA PRO A 85 17.77 1.06 20.14
C PRO A 85 17.36 -0.35 19.70
N SER A 86 18.03 -0.93 18.70
CA SER A 86 17.65 -2.26 18.20
C SER A 86 17.97 -3.38 19.17
N THR A 87 19.04 -3.25 19.97
CA THR A 87 19.32 -4.18 21.08
C THR A 87 18.27 -4.09 22.18
N ASN A 88 17.93 -2.88 22.63
CA ASN A 88 16.93 -2.67 23.68
C ASN A 88 15.54 -3.15 23.25
N ALA A 89 15.16 -2.92 21.99
CA ALA A 89 13.91 -3.42 21.42
C ALA A 89 13.89 -4.96 21.39
N TYR A 90 15.00 -5.59 21.00
CA TYR A 90 15.14 -7.05 20.96
C TYR A 90 14.99 -7.69 22.35
N ASP A 91 15.63 -7.11 23.37
CA ASP A 91 15.53 -7.59 24.76
C ASP A 91 14.09 -7.50 25.32
N GLN A 92 13.26 -6.62 24.75
CA GLN A 92 11.83 -6.48 25.08
C GLN A 92 10.90 -7.27 24.14
N GLY A 93 11.46 -8.02 23.19
CA GLY A 93 10.71 -8.91 22.29
C GLY A 93 10.28 -8.32 20.96
N ILE A 94 10.82 -7.16 20.55
CA ILE A 94 10.63 -6.58 19.21
C ILE A 94 11.81 -6.95 18.31
N ASN A 95 11.54 -7.48 17.12
CA ASN A 95 12.52 -7.65 16.06
C ASN A 95 12.14 -6.82 14.81
N CYS A 96 12.99 -6.89 13.77
CA CYS A 96 12.73 -6.21 12.51
C CYS A 96 12.07 -7.18 11.53
N GLU A 97 10.87 -6.81 11.11
CA GLU A 97 10.16 -7.43 10.01
C GLU A 97 10.75 -6.97 8.69
N HIS A 98 10.95 -7.94 7.80
CA HIS A 98 11.23 -7.72 6.38
C HIS A 98 9.95 -8.07 5.62
N THR A 99 9.13 -7.07 5.29
CA THR A 99 7.82 -7.29 4.65
C THR A 99 7.98 -8.11 3.38
N TRP A 100 8.99 -7.80 2.56
CA TRP A 100 9.51 -8.76 1.59
C TRP A 100 10.58 -9.66 2.25
N PRO A 101 10.41 -10.99 2.31
CA PRO A 101 11.31 -11.86 3.08
C PRO A 101 12.77 -11.85 2.61
N GLN A 102 13.71 -11.87 3.55
CA GLN A 102 15.15 -11.96 3.24
C GLN A 102 15.51 -13.22 2.44
N SER A 103 14.84 -14.34 2.71
CA SER A 103 15.02 -15.61 1.99
C SER A 103 14.58 -15.55 0.53
N LEU A 104 13.80 -14.53 0.14
CA LEU A 104 13.21 -14.38 -1.18
C LEU A 104 13.76 -13.18 -1.96
N GLY A 105 14.98 -12.75 -1.63
CA GLY A 105 15.71 -11.70 -2.36
C GLY A 105 16.20 -10.55 -1.48
N ALA A 106 15.53 -10.27 -0.36
CA ALA A 106 15.84 -9.10 0.46
C ALA A 106 17.08 -9.25 1.39
N GLY A 107 17.81 -10.37 1.33
CA GLY A 107 18.87 -10.70 2.29
C GLY A 107 20.21 -9.95 2.12
N SER A 108 20.38 -9.19 1.03
CA SER A 108 21.62 -8.47 0.70
C SER A 108 21.38 -6.96 0.60
N GLU A 109 22.43 -6.16 0.83
CA GLU A 109 22.36 -4.71 0.59
C GLU A 109 22.17 -4.42 -0.91
N PRO A 110 21.42 -3.35 -1.29
CA PRO A 110 20.79 -2.37 -0.40
C PRO A 110 19.45 -2.85 0.21
N MET A 111 18.80 -3.85 -0.39
CA MET A 111 17.47 -4.33 0.01
C MET A 111 17.36 -4.62 1.50
N LYS A 112 18.37 -5.28 2.07
CA LYS A 112 18.38 -5.70 3.48
C LYS A 112 18.11 -4.56 4.46
N SER A 113 18.58 -3.36 4.16
CA SER A 113 18.50 -2.20 5.05
C SER A 113 17.70 -1.03 4.50
N ASP A 114 16.98 -1.24 3.40
CA ASP A 114 16.00 -0.28 2.90
C ASP A 114 14.77 -0.26 3.82
N MET A 115 14.59 0.84 4.54
CA MET A 115 13.54 1.03 5.55
C MET A 115 12.10 1.09 4.99
N HIS A 116 11.89 1.22 3.67
CA HIS A 116 10.53 1.27 3.10
C HIS A 116 9.78 -0.06 3.16
N HIS A 117 10.47 -1.19 3.40
CA HIS A 117 9.82 -2.49 3.65
C HIS A 117 10.15 -3.09 5.02
N LEU A 118 10.84 -2.34 5.89
CA LEU A 118 11.19 -2.76 7.24
C LEU A 118 10.22 -2.19 8.26
N PHE A 119 9.86 -2.99 9.27
CA PHE A 119 8.97 -2.54 10.36
C PHE A 119 9.34 -3.19 11.71
N PRO A 120 9.12 -2.51 12.85
CA PRO A 120 9.16 -3.17 14.15
C PRO A 120 8.03 -4.22 14.24
N THR A 121 8.33 -5.43 14.71
CA THR A 121 7.33 -6.48 14.91
C THR A 121 7.65 -7.32 16.14
N LYS A 122 6.65 -7.89 16.80
CA LYS A 122 6.87 -8.83 17.91
C LYS A 122 7.57 -10.09 17.40
N SER A 123 8.65 -10.50 18.05
CA SER A 123 9.58 -11.50 17.53
C SER A 123 8.95 -12.87 17.21
N ASN A 124 8.02 -13.35 18.04
CA ASN A 124 7.31 -14.60 17.79
C ASN A 124 6.28 -14.49 16.66
N VAL A 125 5.72 -13.29 16.41
CA VAL A 125 4.76 -13.05 15.33
C VAL A 125 5.49 -12.95 13.99
N ASN A 126 6.59 -12.20 13.94
CA ASN A 126 7.50 -12.19 12.79
C ASN A 126 8.00 -13.61 12.46
N SER A 127 8.46 -14.36 13.48
CA SER A 127 8.85 -15.77 13.27
C SER A 127 7.72 -16.64 12.75
N SER A 128 6.47 -16.36 13.14
CA SER A 128 5.30 -17.11 12.66
C SER A 128 4.86 -16.69 11.26
N ARG A 129 5.11 -15.44 10.85
CA ARG A 129 4.88 -14.93 9.50
C ARG A 129 5.90 -15.52 8.52
N GLY A 130 7.14 -15.73 8.97
CA GLY A 130 8.19 -16.39 8.21
C GLY A 130 8.41 -15.74 6.83
N ASN A 131 8.19 -16.52 5.78
CA ASN A 131 8.20 -16.06 4.39
C ASN A 131 6.88 -16.36 3.69
N ASP A 132 5.80 -16.50 4.46
CA ASP A 132 4.50 -16.89 3.93
C ASP A 132 3.87 -15.72 3.16
N PRO A 133 3.25 -15.98 1.99
CA PRO A 133 2.53 -14.96 1.26
C PRO A 133 1.41 -14.34 2.09
N PHE A 134 1.16 -13.06 1.84
CA PHE A 134 0.04 -12.37 2.45
C PHE A 134 -1.28 -12.77 1.77
N ALA A 135 -2.35 -12.88 2.55
CA ALA A 135 -3.72 -13.13 2.07
C ALA A 135 -4.75 -12.63 3.09
N ASP A 136 -5.97 -12.34 2.66
CA ASP A 136 -7.12 -12.40 3.57
C ASP A 136 -7.41 -13.88 3.86
N ILE A 137 -7.43 -14.24 5.14
CA ILE A 137 -7.64 -15.59 5.63
C ILE A 137 -9.09 -15.67 6.10
N PRO A 138 -9.90 -16.62 5.58
CA PRO A 138 -11.23 -16.83 6.14
C PRO A 138 -11.13 -17.21 7.63
N ASP A 139 -11.84 -16.51 8.52
CA ASP A 139 -11.75 -16.69 9.99
C ASP A 139 -11.82 -18.15 10.44
N ILE A 140 -12.62 -18.96 9.72
CA ILE A 140 -12.84 -20.38 10.01
C ILE A 140 -11.60 -21.25 9.76
N ASN A 141 -10.69 -20.78 8.91
CA ASN A 141 -9.42 -21.41 8.58
C ASN A 141 -8.29 -20.91 9.49
N THR A 142 -8.43 -19.76 10.14
CA THR A 142 -7.39 -19.15 10.96
C THR A 142 -7.03 -20.01 12.18
N ASP A 143 -5.78 -20.46 12.23
CA ASP A 143 -5.26 -21.27 13.33
C ASP A 143 -4.83 -20.40 14.53
N LYS A 144 -4.28 -19.21 14.26
CA LYS A 144 -3.79 -18.31 15.31
C LYS A 144 -4.13 -16.86 15.02
N TRP A 145 -4.60 -16.21 16.07
CA TRP A 145 -4.96 -14.80 16.11
C TRP A 145 -4.03 -14.09 17.08
N TYR A 146 -3.16 -13.21 16.60
CA TYR A 146 -2.14 -12.50 17.37
C TYR A 146 -2.57 -11.07 17.72
N ARG A 147 -2.59 -10.73 19.01
CA ARG A 147 -2.81 -9.36 19.50
C ARG A 147 -1.96 -9.09 20.72
N ASP A 148 -1.37 -7.91 20.78
CA ASP A 148 -0.40 -7.50 21.79
C ASP A 148 0.68 -8.58 22.00
N ASP A 149 0.86 -9.03 23.25
CA ASP A 149 1.84 -10.03 23.64
C ASP A 149 1.32 -11.47 23.63
N TYR A 150 0.08 -11.71 23.21
CA TYR A 150 -0.59 -13.01 23.25
C TYR A 150 -1.13 -13.45 21.88
N TYR A 151 -1.63 -14.69 21.85
CA TYR A 151 -2.45 -15.19 20.74
C TYR A 151 -3.57 -16.08 21.27
N ILE A 152 -4.61 -16.27 20.45
CA ILE A 152 -5.68 -17.25 20.69
C ILE A 152 -5.85 -18.14 19.46
N GLU A 153 -6.47 -19.31 19.63
CA GLU A 153 -6.66 -20.33 18.58
C GLU A 153 -8.14 -20.52 18.22
N THR A 154 -8.97 -19.53 18.55
CA THR A 154 -10.40 -19.49 18.26
C THR A 154 -10.76 -18.09 17.81
N ILE A 155 -11.71 -17.98 16.87
CA ILE A 155 -12.21 -16.70 16.35
C ILE A 155 -12.52 -15.72 17.52
N PRO A 156 -11.91 -14.51 17.54
CA PRO A 156 -12.18 -13.49 18.54
C PRO A 156 -13.67 -13.11 18.61
N ASN A 157 -14.18 -12.81 19.80
CA ASN A 157 -15.57 -12.35 19.97
C ASN A 157 -15.74 -10.84 19.82
N SER A 158 -14.64 -10.09 19.77
CA SER A 158 -14.57 -8.63 19.62
C SER A 158 -13.19 -8.24 19.10
N ASP A 159 -13.08 -7.02 18.56
CA ASP A 159 -11.84 -6.41 18.08
C ASP A 159 -11.09 -7.30 17.07
N ILE A 160 -11.83 -8.01 16.21
CA ILE A 160 -11.24 -8.97 15.26
C ILE A 160 -10.21 -8.28 14.35
N ASP A 161 -10.51 -7.06 13.92
CA ASP A 161 -9.64 -6.19 13.11
C ASP A 161 -8.29 -5.84 13.78
N GLU A 162 -8.17 -6.02 15.10
CA GLU A 162 -6.93 -5.79 15.86
C GLU A 162 -6.02 -7.02 15.95
N TYR A 163 -6.40 -8.14 15.33
CA TYR A 163 -5.59 -9.35 15.28
C TYR A 163 -4.87 -9.49 13.94
N ALA A 164 -3.62 -9.95 13.98
CA ALA A 164 -3.00 -10.57 12.82
C ALA A 164 -3.31 -12.06 12.81
N GLU A 165 -3.47 -12.65 11.64
CA GLU A 165 -3.95 -14.00 11.46
C GLU A 165 -2.90 -14.88 10.79
N LYS A 166 -2.89 -16.16 11.17
CA LYS A 166 -2.02 -17.16 10.58
C LYS A 166 -2.82 -18.41 10.26
N TRP A 167 -2.71 -18.84 9.01
CA TRP A 167 -3.24 -20.11 8.52
C TRP A 167 -2.10 -21.09 8.25
N ASN A 168 -2.23 -22.31 8.82
CA ASN A 168 -1.28 -23.41 8.75
C ASN A 168 -1.95 -24.67 8.15
N PRO A 169 -2.28 -24.68 6.85
CA PRO A 169 -2.81 -25.87 6.21
C PRO A 169 -1.79 -27.03 6.22
N PRO A 170 -2.21 -28.27 5.95
CA PRO A 170 -1.31 -29.43 5.95
C PRO A 170 -0.13 -29.32 4.97
N ASN A 171 -0.28 -28.55 3.89
CA ASN A 171 0.80 -28.24 2.96
C ASN A 171 1.42 -26.88 3.33
N GLN A 172 2.72 -26.88 3.65
CA GLN A 172 3.39 -25.67 4.13
C GLN A 172 3.51 -24.58 3.07
N ASP A 173 3.53 -24.94 1.78
CA ASP A 173 3.55 -23.96 0.68
C ASP A 173 2.22 -23.15 0.59
N ASP A 174 1.16 -23.66 1.21
CA ASP A 174 -0.16 -23.01 1.26
C ASP A 174 -0.35 -22.16 2.53
N GLU A 175 0.65 -22.08 3.41
CA GLU A 175 0.61 -21.20 4.58
C GLU A 175 0.41 -19.73 4.16
N ARG A 176 -0.42 -19.01 4.91
CA ARG A 176 -0.70 -17.58 4.67
C ARG A 176 -0.65 -16.80 5.96
N PHE A 177 -0.34 -15.52 5.84
CA PHE A 177 -0.35 -14.56 6.94
C PHE A 177 -1.21 -13.36 6.57
N GLU A 178 -2.00 -12.88 7.52
CA GLU A 178 -2.81 -11.68 7.38
C GLU A 178 -2.37 -10.68 8.46
N PRO A 179 -1.91 -9.48 8.10
CA PRO A 179 -1.67 -8.44 9.08
C PRO A 179 -3.02 -7.89 9.61
N ARG A 180 -2.97 -7.13 10.71
CA ARG A 180 -4.14 -6.38 11.19
C ARG A 180 -4.72 -5.51 10.09
N GLU A 181 -6.02 -5.25 10.15
CA GLU A 181 -6.72 -4.45 9.14
C GLU A 181 -6.04 -3.10 8.88
N GLN A 182 -5.67 -2.39 9.94
CA GLN A 182 -4.98 -1.09 9.87
C GLN A 182 -3.56 -1.12 9.27
N GLN A 183 -3.03 -2.29 8.93
CA GLN A 183 -1.68 -2.48 8.39
C GLN A 183 -1.72 -3.03 6.95
N LYS A 184 -2.89 -3.41 6.44
CA LYS A 184 -3.04 -4.04 5.13
C LYS A 184 -2.58 -3.12 3.99
N GLY A 185 -3.00 -1.85 3.98
CA GLY A 185 -2.58 -0.88 2.96
C GLY A 185 -1.08 -0.61 3.00
N ASP A 186 -0.53 -0.36 4.19
CA ASP A 186 0.90 -0.15 4.40
C ASP A 186 1.74 -1.36 3.97
N THR A 187 1.28 -2.58 4.29
CA THR A 187 1.92 -3.83 3.85
C THR A 187 1.88 -3.95 2.32
N ALA A 188 0.75 -3.63 1.70
CA ALA A 188 0.62 -3.64 0.24
C ALA A 188 1.63 -2.69 -0.41
N ARG A 189 1.70 -1.43 0.03
CA ARG A 189 2.61 -0.44 -0.55
C ARG A 189 4.09 -0.72 -0.27
N ALA A 190 4.42 -1.33 0.86
CA ALA A 190 5.77 -1.84 1.11
C ALA A 190 6.16 -2.98 0.15
N MET A 191 5.20 -3.86 -0.17
CA MET A 191 5.39 -4.97 -1.11
C MET A 191 5.48 -4.47 -2.57
N PHE A 192 4.59 -3.56 -3.00
CA PHE A 192 4.67 -2.91 -4.32
C PHE A 192 6.00 -2.19 -4.50
N TYR A 193 6.44 -1.42 -3.51
CA TYR A 193 7.75 -0.77 -3.52
C TYR A 193 8.87 -1.78 -3.74
N PHE A 194 8.92 -2.82 -2.91
CA PHE A 194 10.00 -3.81 -3.02
C PHE A 194 9.99 -4.50 -4.38
N TYR A 195 8.81 -4.96 -4.82
CA TYR A 195 8.67 -5.65 -6.10
C TYR A 195 9.12 -4.76 -7.26
N THR A 196 8.70 -3.49 -7.31
CA THR A 196 9.08 -2.60 -8.41
C THR A 196 10.56 -2.23 -8.39
N ILE A 197 11.10 -1.83 -7.23
CA ILE A 197 12.48 -1.36 -7.15
C ILE A 197 13.49 -2.51 -7.29
N TYR A 198 13.15 -3.69 -6.78
CA TYR A 198 14.07 -4.83 -6.67
C TYR A 198 13.60 -6.08 -7.43
N GLU A 199 12.72 -5.91 -8.41
CA GLU A 199 12.14 -6.98 -9.24
C GLU A 199 13.17 -8.06 -9.63
N ASN A 200 14.31 -7.63 -10.17
CA ASN A 200 15.42 -8.49 -10.60
C ASN A 200 16.09 -9.34 -9.51
N GLN A 201 15.78 -9.10 -8.22
CA GLN A 201 16.32 -9.85 -7.07
C GLN A 201 15.27 -10.76 -6.42
N THR A 202 14.02 -10.66 -6.86
CA THR A 202 12.89 -11.41 -6.29
C THR A 202 12.95 -12.89 -6.66
N THR A 203 12.29 -13.72 -5.85
CA THR A 203 12.06 -15.12 -6.19
C THR A 203 10.79 -15.24 -7.04
N ALA A 204 10.94 -15.82 -8.24
CA ALA A 204 9.82 -16.02 -9.17
C ALA A 204 8.66 -16.80 -8.53
N GLY A 205 7.42 -16.37 -8.81
CA GLY A 205 6.21 -17.00 -8.29
C GLY A 205 5.74 -16.47 -6.94
N PHE A 206 6.57 -15.76 -6.17
CA PHE A 206 6.16 -15.25 -4.85
C PHE A 206 5.24 -14.03 -4.94
N TRP A 207 5.42 -13.18 -5.94
CA TRP A 207 4.58 -12.00 -6.16
C TRP A 207 3.15 -12.41 -6.56
N GLU A 208 3.06 -13.33 -7.50
CA GLU A 208 1.82 -13.76 -8.15
C GLU A 208 0.87 -14.47 -7.18
N LEU A 209 1.37 -14.98 -6.05
CA LEU A 209 0.55 -15.59 -4.98
C LEU A 209 -0.30 -14.57 -4.21
N GLN A 210 0.05 -13.30 -4.25
CA GLN A 210 -0.50 -12.24 -3.38
C GLN A 210 -0.78 -10.93 -4.10
N GLU A 211 -0.38 -10.77 -5.36
CA GLU A 211 -0.57 -9.55 -6.15
C GLU A 211 -2.00 -9.00 -6.07
N GLN A 212 -3.01 -9.80 -6.41
CA GLN A 212 -4.40 -9.35 -6.38
C GLN A 212 -4.84 -8.95 -4.97
N GLN A 213 -4.41 -9.68 -3.94
CA GLN A 213 -4.75 -9.33 -2.55
C GLN A 213 -4.13 -7.98 -2.15
N LEU A 214 -2.87 -7.74 -2.53
CA LEU A 214 -2.19 -6.49 -2.21
C LEU A 214 -2.82 -5.31 -2.96
N ILE A 215 -3.30 -5.53 -4.20
CA ILE A 215 -4.09 -4.54 -4.95
C ILE A 215 -5.37 -4.21 -4.18
N ASP A 216 -6.12 -5.23 -3.75
CA ASP A 216 -7.37 -5.05 -3.02
C ASP A 216 -7.14 -4.30 -1.69
N TRP A 217 -6.10 -4.68 -0.94
CA TRP A 217 -5.71 -4.01 0.31
C TRP A 217 -5.32 -2.55 0.12
N HIS A 218 -4.57 -2.23 -0.94
CA HIS A 218 -4.21 -0.84 -1.23
C HIS A 218 -5.43 0.04 -1.46
N PHE A 219 -6.41 -0.43 -2.24
CA PHE A 219 -7.61 0.36 -2.51
C PHE A 219 -8.61 0.38 -1.36
N TYR A 220 -8.57 -0.61 -0.47
CA TYR A 220 -9.34 -0.60 0.78
C TYR A 220 -8.77 0.39 1.82
N ASP A 221 -7.44 0.52 1.87
CA ASP A 221 -6.71 1.31 2.86
C ASP A 221 -5.64 2.17 2.17
N LEU A 222 -6.06 3.34 1.64
CA LEU A 222 -5.17 4.30 0.98
C LEU A 222 -4.17 4.94 1.95
N PRO A 223 -3.03 5.47 1.46
CA PRO A 223 -2.04 6.10 2.32
C PRO A 223 -2.63 7.18 3.22
N ASP A 224 -2.34 7.09 4.51
CA ASP A 224 -2.70 8.12 5.47
C ASP A 224 -1.54 9.09 5.72
N GLN A 225 -1.79 10.10 6.55
CA GLN A 225 -0.77 11.09 6.88
C GLN A 225 0.40 10.49 7.67
N TYR A 226 0.17 9.42 8.44
CA TYR A 226 1.23 8.76 9.21
C TYR A 226 2.21 8.07 8.25
N GLU A 227 1.71 7.32 7.28
CA GLU A 227 2.54 6.63 6.30
C GLU A 227 3.29 7.61 5.38
N ILE A 228 2.64 8.69 4.94
CA ILE A 228 3.29 9.77 4.17
C ILE A 228 4.43 10.40 4.99
N ASN A 229 4.20 10.67 6.28
CA ASN A 229 5.24 11.21 7.15
C ASN A 229 6.38 10.21 7.35
N ARG A 230 6.07 8.92 7.52
CA ARG A 230 7.05 7.85 7.63
C ARG A 230 7.94 7.77 6.39
N SER A 231 7.35 7.77 5.19
CA SER A 231 8.09 7.78 3.92
C SER A 231 9.00 9.00 3.82
N ASN A 232 8.50 10.20 4.15
CA ASN A 232 9.31 11.43 4.13
C ASN A 232 10.48 11.39 5.13
N SER A 233 10.25 10.87 6.33
CA SER A 233 11.32 10.65 7.32
C SER A 233 12.37 9.69 6.79
N ILE A 234 11.96 8.55 6.22
CA ILE A 234 12.87 7.57 5.60
C ILE A 234 13.69 8.23 4.48
N ALA A 235 13.05 9.03 3.61
CA ALA A 235 13.70 9.72 2.51
C ALA A 235 14.83 10.64 2.97
N SER A 236 14.75 11.20 4.17
CA SER A 236 15.83 12.01 4.75
C SER A 236 17.12 11.23 5.05
N TYR A 237 17.05 9.89 5.16
CA TYR A 237 18.21 9.02 5.39
C TYR A 237 18.67 8.25 4.14
N GLN A 238 17.76 7.78 3.29
CA GLN A 238 18.10 6.97 2.11
C GLN A 238 17.92 7.67 0.75
N GLY A 239 17.33 8.87 0.75
CA GLY A 239 17.27 9.77 -0.41
C GLY A 239 16.08 9.58 -1.34
N ASN A 240 15.13 8.71 -0.99
CA ASN A 240 13.96 8.37 -1.79
C ASN A 240 12.71 8.17 -0.91
N ASN A 241 11.56 8.52 -1.45
CA ASN A 241 10.26 8.17 -0.88
C ASN A 241 9.78 6.81 -1.43
N ASN A 242 8.83 6.18 -0.74
CA ASN A 242 8.03 5.12 -1.35
C ASN A 242 7.04 5.79 -2.34
N PRO A 243 7.19 5.59 -3.66
CA PRO A 243 6.36 6.24 -4.67
C PRO A 243 4.89 5.86 -4.53
N TYR A 244 4.57 4.63 -4.09
CA TYR A 244 3.19 4.16 -3.91
C TYR A 244 2.48 4.81 -2.71
N VAL A 245 3.24 5.41 -1.79
CA VAL A 245 2.70 6.21 -0.68
C VAL A 245 2.46 7.65 -1.10
N ILE A 246 3.36 8.21 -1.93
CA ILE A 246 3.26 9.61 -2.39
C ILE A 246 2.24 9.78 -3.51
N ASP A 247 2.12 8.77 -4.37
CA ASP A 247 1.14 8.71 -5.46
C ASP A 247 0.44 7.35 -5.44
N PRO A 248 -0.67 7.21 -4.69
CA PRO A 248 -1.41 5.95 -4.62
C PRO A 248 -2.07 5.54 -5.95
N SER A 249 -2.17 6.45 -6.93
CA SER A 249 -2.66 6.10 -8.28
C SER A 249 -1.74 5.11 -8.99
N LEU A 250 -0.46 5.03 -8.59
CA LEU A 250 0.52 4.16 -9.22
C LEU A 250 0.13 2.68 -9.17
N VAL A 251 -0.56 2.22 -8.12
CA VAL A 251 -0.98 0.80 -8.05
C VAL A 251 -1.91 0.48 -9.21
N GLY A 252 -2.95 1.30 -9.43
CA GLY A 252 -3.87 1.11 -10.55
C GLY A 252 -3.16 1.29 -11.90
N ARG A 253 -2.39 2.37 -12.04
CA ARG A 253 -1.74 2.74 -13.30
C ARG A 253 -0.68 1.74 -13.76
N ILE A 254 0.01 1.07 -12.83
CA ILE A 254 1.07 0.11 -13.14
C ILE A 254 0.50 -1.30 -13.29
N PHE A 255 -0.37 -1.74 -12.39
CA PHE A 255 -0.75 -3.15 -12.28
C PHE A 255 -2.12 -3.48 -12.89
N LEU A 256 -2.96 -2.48 -13.19
CA LEU A 256 -4.31 -2.70 -13.72
C LEU A 256 -4.54 -2.14 -15.12
N ILE A 257 -3.68 -1.24 -15.58
CA ILE A 257 -3.81 -0.58 -16.89
C ILE A 257 -2.65 -0.96 -17.80
N ASP A 258 -2.98 -1.38 -19.01
CA ASP A 258 -1.98 -1.78 -20.02
C ASP A 258 -1.16 -0.57 -20.51
N GLU A 259 0.11 -0.84 -20.84
CA GLU A 259 1.01 0.12 -21.48
C GLU A 259 0.39 0.67 -22.78
N GLY A 260 0.55 1.98 -23.00
CA GLY A 260 0.05 2.66 -24.20
C GLY A 260 -1.43 3.05 -24.15
N THR A 261 -2.15 2.72 -23.07
CA THR A 261 -3.51 3.23 -22.83
C THR A 261 -3.53 4.76 -22.83
N ILE A 262 -4.50 5.36 -23.51
CA ILE A 262 -4.69 6.82 -23.52
C ILE A 262 -5.58 7.20 -22.34
N LEU A 263 -5.11 8.14 -21.52
CA LEU A 263 -5.90 8.69 -20.42
C LEU A 263 -7.22 9.25 -20.95
N GLY A 264 -8.32 8.75 -20.40
CA GLY A 264 -9.69 9.11 -20.75
C GLY A 264 -10.25 8.41 -21.99
N ASP A 265 -9.53 7.53 -22.68
CA ASP A 265 -10.07 6.74 -23.80
C ASP A 265 -10.94 5.60 -23.23
N MET A 266 -12.24 5.85 -23.15
CA MET A 266 -13.21 4.97 -22.50
C MET A 266 -13.90 4.01 -23.44
N ASN A 267 -13.80 4.29 -24.74
CA ASN A 267 -14.39 3.43 -25.76
C ASN A 267 -13.33 2.51 -26.42
N GLY A 268 -12.04 2.74 -26.14
CA GLY A 268 -10.92 1.90 -26.53
C GLY A 268 -10.58 2.00 -28.02
N ASP A 269 -10.96 3.10 -28.68
CA ASP A 269 -10.65 3.32 -30.10
C ASP A 269 -9.30 4.00 -30.33
N SER A 270 -8.50 4.16 -29.28
CA SER A 270 -7.19 4.80 -29.29
C SER A 270 -7.26 6.28 -29.67
N SER A 271 -8.36 6.94 -29.33
CA SER A 271 -8.58 8.37 -29.50
C SER A 271 -9.30 8.93 -28.29
N LEU A 272 -8.84 10.07 -27.77
CA LEU A 272 -9.57 10.81 -26.76
C LEU A 272 -10.50 11.82 -27.44
N ASP A 273 -11.80 11.60 -27.39
CA ASP A 273 -12.82 12.48 -27.96
C ASP A 273 -14.12 12.60 -27.12
N VAL A 274 -15.13 13.24 -27.70
CA VAL A 274 -16.39 13.53 -27.00
C VAL A 274 -17.19 12.26 -26.66
N LEU A 275 -16.98 11.16 -27.38
CA LEU A 275 -17.64 9.88 -27.12
C LEU A 275 -17.17 9.29 -25.79
N ASP A 276 -15.90 9.49 -25.43
CA ASP A 276 -15.39 9.06 -24.13
C ASP A 276 -16.03 9.83 -22.98
N LEU A 277 -16.15 11.15 -23.14
CA LEU A 277 -16.84 12.00 -22.16
C LEU A 277 -18.27 11.54 -21.94
N ILE A 278 -18.95 11.04 -22.98
CA ILE A 278 -20.33 10.53 -22.84
C ILE A 278 -20.35 9.31 -21.91
N VAL A 279 -19.36 8.41 -22.01
CA VAL A 279 -19.25 7.23 -21.14
C VAL A 279 -19.01 7.66 -19.69
N SER A 280 -18.00 8.51 -19.45
CA SER A 280 -17.67 8.99 -18.10
C SER A 280 -18.83 9.79 -17.48
N ILE A 281 -19.51 10.66 -18.25
CA ILE A 281 -20.70 11.38 -17.78
C ILE A 281 -21.83 10.41 -17.45
N SER A 282 -22.07 9.39 -18.28
CA SER A 282 -23.13 8.40 -18.05
C SER A 282 -22.91 7.65 -16.74
N TYR A 283 -21.66 7.34 -16.40
CA TYR A 283 -21.29 6.79 -15.10
C TYR A 283 -21.59 7.78 -13.96
N ILE A 284 -21.07 9.01 -14.05
CA ILE A 284 -21.24 10.04 -13.00
C ILE A 284 -22.72 10.34 -12.72
N VAL A 285 -23.58 10.32 -13.74
CA VAL A 285 -25.03 10.56 -13.57
C VAL A 285 -25.83 9.30 -13.21
N GLY A 286 -25.17 8.16 -12.97
CA GLY A 286 -25.79 6.90 -12.57
C GLY A 286 -26.63 6.25 -13.68
N GLN A 287 -26.25 6.45 -14.94
CA GLN A 287 -26.88 5.83 -16.10
C GLN A 287 -26.16 4.58 -16.60
N SER A 288 -24.90 4.38 -16.21
CA SER A 288 -24.10 3.20 -16.50
C SER A 288 -23.19 2.85 -15.32
N ASP A 289 -22.83 1.59 -15.20
CA ASP A 289 -21.77 1.13 -14.30
C ASP A 289 -20.48 0.96 -15.11
N LEU A 290 -19.34 1.18 -14.46
CA LEU A 290 -18.01 0.97 -15.03
C LEU A 290 -17.27 -0.11 -14.25
N VAL A 291 -16.37 -0.83 -14.92
CA VAL A 291 -15.41 -1.64 -14.18
C VAL A 291 -14.31 -0.75 -13.62
N TYR A 292 -13.61 -1.22 -12.59
CA TYR A 292 -12.65 -0.39 -11.86
C TYR A 292 -11.53 0.17 -12.76
N ASN A 293 -11.04 -0.61 -13.72
CA ASN A 293 -10.04 -0.16 -14.69
C ASN A 293 -10.54 1.03 -15.52
N ASP A 294 -11.82 1.07 -15.88
CA ASP A 294 -12.39 2.17 -16.65
C ASP A 294 -12.42 3.47 -15.81
N VAL A 295 -12.68 3.34 -14.50
CA VAL A 295 -12.59 4.48 -13.56
C VAL A 295 -11.17 5.02 -13.53
N LEU A 296 -10.16 4.16 -13.41
CA LEU A 296 -8.75 4.56 -13.41
C LEU A 296 -8.29 5.19 -14.73
N ILE A 297 -8.81 4.74 -15.87
CA ILE A 297 -8.49 5.35 -17.18
C ILE A 297 -9.12 6.73 -17.30
N SER A 298 -10.32 6.93 -16.75
CA SER A 298 -11.02 8.21 -16.78
C SER A 298 -10.60 9.19 -15.69
N ASP A 299 -9.96 8.74 -14.62
CA ASP A 299 -9.46 9.56 -13.53
C ASP A 299 -8.29 10.42 -14.02
N ALA A 300 -8.63 11.65 -14.44
CA ALA A 300 -7.70 12.53 -15.14
C ALA A 300 -6.89 13.39 -14.18
N ASN A 301 -7.31 13.47 -12.92
CA ASN A 301 -6.61 14.19 -11.86
C ASN A 301 -5.79 13.25 -10.94
N TYR A 302 -5.97 11.94 -11.08
CA TYR A 302 -5.31 10.84 -10.36
C TYR A 302 -5.68 10.71 -8.88
N ASP A 303 -6.85 11.19 -8.47
CA ASP A 303 -7.34 11.14 -7.09
C ASP A 303 -8.10 9.85 -6.73
N LEU A 304 -8.11 8.88 -7.65
CA LEU A 304 -8.76 7.56 -7.56
C LEU A 304 -10.29 7.59 -7.61
N ASP A 305 -10.89 8.75 -7.88
CA ASP A 305 -12.32 8.91 -8.12
C ASP A 305 -12.57 9.40 -9.56
N LEU A 306 -13.77 9.09 -10.08
CA LEU A 306 -14.23 9.64 -11.35
C LEU A 306 -15.40 10.59 -11.10
N ASP A 307 -15.16 11.88 -11.28
CA ASP A 307 -16.12 12.94 -11.05
C ASP A 307 -16.11 14.03 -12.15
N ILE A 308 -16.78 15.15 -11.87
CA ILE A 308 -16.93 16.25 -12.83
C ILE A 308 -15.60 16.97 -13.11
N LEU A 309 -14.66 16.96 -12.17
CA LEU A 309 -13.33 17.54 -12.35
C LEU A 309 -12.57 16.82 -13.46
N ASP A 310 -12.67 15.49 -13.53
CA ASP A 310 -12.05 14.69 -14.60
C ASP A 310 -12.61 15.06 -15.96
N ILE A 311 -13.94 15.20 -16.06
CA ILE A 311 -14.59 15.68 -17.30
C ILE A 311 -14.04 17.04 -17.71
N VAL A 312 -13.84 17.96 -16.78
CA VAL A 312 -13.28 19.29 -17.08
C VAL A 312 -11.84 19.18 -17.61
N ILE A 313 -11.02 18.31 -17.03
CA ILE A 313 -9.65 18.08 -17.47
C ILE A 313 -9.63 17.44 -18.87
N LEU A 314 -10.40 16.37 -19.08
CA LEU A 314 -10.48 15.66 -20.36
C LEU A 314 -11.01 16.55 -21.48
N VAL A 315 -12.01 17.40 -21.23
CA VAL A 315 -12.48 18.41 -22.20
C VAL A 315 -11.36 19.35 -22.63
N ASN A 316 -10.53 19.81 -21.69
CA ASN A 316 -9.41 20.69 -22.03
C ASN A 316 -8.32 19.97 -22.84
N SER A 317 -8.17 18.65 -22.66
CA SER A 317 -7.28 17.82 -23.46
C SER A 317 -7.80 17.62 -24.89
N ILE A 318 -9.11 17.38 -25.06
CA ILE A 318 -9.75 17.20 -26.39
C ILE A 318 -9.69 18.48 -27.24
N LEU A 319 -9.71 19.66 -26.61
CA LEU A 319 -9.76 20.94 -27.31
C LEU A 319 -8.38 21.46 -27.78
N GLN A 320 -7.28 20.80 -27.41
CA GLN A 320 -5.91 21.17 -27.79
C GLN A 320 -5.45 20.43 -29.05
#